data_AF-A0A8S1XZS6-F1
#
_entry.id   AF-A0A8S1XZS6-F1
#
_cell.length_a   1.000
_cell.length_b   1.000
_cell.length_c   1.000
_cell.angle_alpha   90.00
_cell.angle_beta   90.00
_cell.angle_gamma   90.00
#
_symmetry.space_group_name_H-M   'P 1'
#
loop_
_entity.id
_entity.type
_entity.pdbx_description
1 polymer ?
#
loop_
_entity_poly.entity_id
_entity_poly.type
_entity_poly.pdbx_seq_one_letter_code
_entity_poly.pdbx_strand_id
1 'polypeptide(L)'
;MSNILRLCPKCQTSPATIQCIDCEEKMCYNCDQKVHQKLKQHRTDIIPYQQMKQIKSTQFIISGIKDHSNITYELQQELNELEAIIEAKQSFLIKQEEKWSKQISSLEIQYEKKLQQFEKEIESNENQFKNYQSSGNSTSMIIDIKKQMEAQKQQAWKELNERKVQLQDKEALLKGMIQAEEFYQKEITQKEKLINQFKDLLQQQQVERDLIKEENQKIIKQLESIKGLCKKSLPEFGINIDFLDKLGKQNQINNNNEQVEEYEEDQNEEIKKDNVQNEIDQNDNEQQQELQ
;
A
#
# COMPACT_ATOMS: atom_id res chain seq x y z
N MET A 1 20.26 4.50 18.93
CA MET A 1 19.86 5.89 19.21
C MET A 1 21.10 6.75 19.30
N SER A 2 21.38 7.52 18.24
CA SER A 2 22.54 8.42 18.19
C SER A 2 22.26 9.62 19.09
N ASN A 3 22.93 9.73 20.23
CA ASN A 3 22.77 10.89 21.11
C ASN A 3 23.36 12.14 20.43
N ILE A 4 22.47 12.97 19.89
CA ILE A 4 22.78 14.22 19.17
C ILE A 4 23.44 15.25 20.12
N LEU A 5 23.21 15.12 21.43
CA LEU A 5 23.68 16.04 22.46
C LEU A 5 24.78 15.42 23.34
N ARG A 6 25.80 16.20 23.67
CA ARG A 6 26.79 15.81 24.69
C ARG A 6 26.11 15.64 26.05
N LEU A 7 26.13 14.41 26.57
CA LEU A 7 25.57 14.07 27.88
C LEU A 7 26.44 14.58 29.02
N CYS A 8 25.81 14.85 30.16
CA CYS A 8 26.45 15.21 31.41
C CYS A 8 27.36 14.06 31.86
N PRO A 9 28.65 14.30 32.11
CA PRO A 9 29.59 13.26 32.52
C PRO A 9 29.27 12.67 33.91
N LYS A 10 28.58 13.42 34.78
CA LYS A 10 28.24 12.99 36.14
C LYS A 10 27.03 12.04 36.19
N CYS A 11 26.00 12.24 35.37
CA CYS A 11 24.79 11.41 35.39
C CYS A 11 24.59 10.57 34.12
N GLN A 12 25.22 10.93 33.01
CA GLN A 12 25.11 10.30 31.69
C GLN A 12 23.68 10.16 31.14
N THR A 13 22.70 10.80 31.77
CA THR A 13 21.27 10.70 31.42
C THR A 13 20.77 11.99 30.81
N SER A 14 21.22 13.14 31.33
CA SER A 14 20.77 14.46 30.89
C SER A 14 21.86 15.15 30.08
N PRO A 15 21.52 16.01 29.11
CA PRO A 15 22.50 16.79 28.35
C PRO A 15 23.27 17.73 29.27
N ALA A 16 24.55 17.96 28.97
CA ALA A 16 25.37 18.94 29.67
C ALA A 16 24.95 20.35 29.24
N THR A 17 24.27 21.07 30.13
CA THR A 17 23.68 22.40 29.86
C THR A 17 24.42 23.54 30.55
N ILE A 18 25.27 23.24 31.54
CA ILE A 18 26.03 24.21 32.34
C ILE A 18 27.52 23.89 32.23
N GLN A 19 28.34 24.91 32.13
CA GLN A 19 29.79 24.85 32.29
C GLN A 19 30.18 25.67 33.51
N CYS A 20 30.80 25.03 34.50
CA CYS A 20 31.44 25.75 35.58
C CYS A 20 32.78 26.30 35.06
N ILE A 21 32.98 27.62 35.20
CA ILE A 21 34.20 28.29 34.70
C ILE A 21 35.38 27.92 35.59
N ASP A 22 35.18 27.85 36.91
CA ASP A 22 36.28 27.60 37.87
C ASP A 22 36.74 26.14 37.88
N CYS A 23 35.83 25.20 37.60
CA CYS A 23 36.14 23.77 37.50
C CYS A 23 36.43 23.31 36.07
N GLU A 24 36.16 24.15 35.07
CA GLU A 24 36.11 23.81 33.64
C GLU A 24 35.23 22.59 33.29
N GLU A 25 34.37 22.14 34.21
CA GLU A 25 33.51 20.97 34.04
C GLU A 25 32.18 21.34 33.39
N LYS A 26 31.75 20.53 32.41
CA LYS A 26 30.44 20.64 31.75
C LYS A 26 29.48 19.62 32.35
N MET A 27 28.33 20.04 32.85
CA MET A 27 27.36 19.17 33.52
C MET A 27 25.91 19.61 33.29
N CYS A 28 24.94 18.76 33.63
CA CYS A 28 23.53 19.15 33.59
C CYS A 28 23.18 20.02 34.80
N TYR A 29 22.09 20.78 34.68
CA TYR A 29 21.58 21.66 35.73
C TYR A 29 21.48 20.99 37.11
N ASN A 30 20.93 19.76 37.18
CA ASN A 30 20.76 19.04 38.44
C ASN A 30 22.09 18.61 39.07
N CYS A 31 23.08 18.24 38.26
CA CYS A 31 24.40 17.87 38.76
C CYS A 31 25.17 19.09 39.25
N ASP A 32 25.07 20.21 38.53
CA ASP A 32 25.62 21.50 38.93
C ASP A 32 25.09 21.95 40.29
N GLN A 33 23.77 21.93 40.46
CA GLN A 33 23.15 22.32 41.72
C GLN A 33 23.62 21.45 42.90
N LYS A 34 23.83 20.14 42.71
CA LYS A 34 24.33 19.28 43.80
C LYS A 34 25.78 19.54 44.17
N VAL A 35 26.62 19.90 43.20
CA VAL A 35 28.07 20.08 43.38
C VAL A 35 28.40 21.51 43.82
N HIS A 36 27.82 22.51 43.17
CA HIS A 36 28.20 23.92 43.33
C HIS A 36 27.30 24.73 44.27
N GLN A 37 26.15 24.21 44.72
CA GLN A 37 25.29 24.94 45.68
C GLN A 37 25.92 25.07 47.08
N LYS A 38 26.87 24.19 47.44
CA LYS A 38 27.64 24.28 48.69
C LYS A 38 28.85 25.21 48.60
N LEU A 39 29.37 25.43 47.39
CA LEU A 39 30.52 26.26 47.10
C LEU A 39 30.02 27.55 46.41
N LYS A 40 29.46 28.48 47.20
CA LYS A 40 28.81 29.73 46.74
C LYS A 40 29.68 30.68 45.88
N GLN A 41 30.91 30.29 45.55
CA GLN A 41 31.89 31.13 44.85
C GLN A 41 32.17 30.69 43.41
N HIS A 42 31.54 29.60 42.92
CA HIS A 42 31.78 29.14 41.56
C HIS A 42 30.90 29.90 40.57
N ARG A 43 31.52 30.43 39.51
CA ARG A 43 30.85 30.95 38.33
C ARG A 43 30.47 29.82 37.39
N THR A 44 29.24 29.86 36.92
CA THR A 44 28.65 28.90 36.01
C THR A 44 28.02 29.63 34.84
N ASP A 45 28.33 29.19 33.63
CA ASP A 45 27.75 29.69 32.38
C ASP A 45 26.90 28.61 31.70
N ILE A 46 25.86 29.03 30.98
CA ILE A 46 25.01 28.13 30.21
C ILE A 46 25.74 27.79 28.90
N ILE A 47 25.86 26.49 28.59
CA ILE A 47 26.49 26.03 27.35
C ILE A 47 25.55 26.40 26.18
N PRO A 48 26.01 27.18 25.19
CA PRO A 48 25.21 27.49 24.02
C PRO A 48 24.83 26.22 23.26
N TYR A 49 23.59 26.12 22.81
CA TYR A 49 23.04 24.92 22.15
C TYR A 49 23.90 24.42 20.98
N GLN A 50 24.55 25.34 20.24
CA GLN A 50 25.47 25.01 19.14
C GLN A 50 26.69 24.19 19.59
N GLN A 51 27.16 24.37 20.82
CA GLN A 51 28.27 23.61 21.40
C GLN A 51 27.81 22.27 22.02
N MET A 52 26.49 22.09 22.19
CA MET A 52 25.91 20.83 22.67
C MET A 52 25.77 19.80 21.55
N LYS A 53 25.62 20.24 20.29
CA LYS A 53 25.52 19.36 19.11
C LYS A 53 26.90 18.82 18.70
N GLN A 54 27.03 17.49 18.59
CA GLN A 54 28.17 16.87 17.90
C GLN A 54 27.96 16.93 16.38
N ILE A 55 28.51 17.95 15.70
CA ILE A 55 28.41 18.05 14.23
C ILE A 55 29.51 17.19 13.59
N LYS A 56 29.15 16.04 13.01
CA LYS A 56 29.98 15.34 12.03
C LYS A 56 29.87 16.07 10.69
N SER A 57 30.95 16.77 10.34
CA SER A 57 31.36 17.39 9.06
C SER A 57 30.36 17.63 7.92
N THR A 58 30.22 18.91 7.62
CA THR A 58 29.97 19.69 6.39
C THR A 58 30.30 19.15 4.98
N GLN A 59 30.50 17.85 4.75
CA GLN A 59 30.77 17.31 3.39
C GLN A 59 29.50 17.10 2.51
N PHE A 60 28.29 17.25 3.06
CA PHE A 60 27.03 16.91 2.37
C PHE A 60 26.36 18.04 1.58
N ILE A 61 26.88 19.27 1.59
CA ILE A 61 26.12 20.42 1.03
C ILE A 61 26.26 20.53 -0.51
N ILE A 62 27.23 19.86 -1.13
CA ILE A 62 27.41 19.87 -2.59
C ILE A 62 26.54 18.79 -3.29
N SER A 63 25.91 17.85 -2.57
CA SER A 63 25.03 16.84 -3.16
C SER A 63 23.60 17.33 -3.46
N GLY A 64 23.08 18.31 -2.74
CA GLY A 64 21.66 18.70 -2.78
C GLY A 64 21.10 19.21 -4.12
N ILE A 65 21.93 19.76 -5.02
CA ILE A 65 21.47 20.21 -6.35
C ILE A 65 21.34 19.02 -7.33
N LYS A 66 22.02 17.89 -7.08
CA LYS A 66 21.79 16.65 -7.82
C LYS A 66 20.48 15.97 -7.43
N ASP A 67 20.00 16.23 -6.22
CA ASP A 67 18.89 15.46 -5.66
C ASP A 67 17.52 15.83 -6.29
N HIS A 68 17.28 17.08 -6.68
CA HIS A 68 16.05 17.42 -7.44
C HIS A 68 16.00 16.88 -8.88
N SER A 69 17.15 16.75 -9.54
CA SER A 69 17.21 16.05 -10.83
C SER A 69 17.01 14.55 -10.67
N ASN A 70 17.45 13.98 -9.53
CA ASN A 70 17.25 12.58 -9.21
C ASN A 70 15.78 12.28 -8.88
N ILE A 71 15.08 13.13 -8.11
CA ILE A 71 13.66 12.94 -7.77
C ILE A 71 12.77 12.97 -9.03
N THR A 72 13.03 13.91 -9.96
CA THR A 72 12.29 13.94 -11.23
C THR A 72 12.58 12.70 -12.09
N TYR A 73 13.81 12.17 -12.01
CA TYR A 73 14.20 10.94 -12.69
C TYR A 73 13.57 9.70 -12.05
N GLU A 74 13.48 9.65 -10.72
CA GLU A 74 12.84 8.58 -9.94
C GLU A 74 11.34 8.52 -10.23
N LEU A 75 10.64 9.65 -10.20
CA LEU A 75 9.22 9.72 -10.59
C LEU A 75 8.99 9.30 -12.06
N GLN A 76 9.88 9.68 -12.96
CA GLN A 76 9.81 9.24 -14.35
C GLN A 76 10.09 7.74 -14.49
N GLN A 77 10.98 7.20 -13.66
CA GLN A 77 11.27 5.76 -13.62
C GLN A 77 10.06 4.98 -13.08
N GLU A 78 9.45 5.43 -11.98
CA GLU A 78 8.22 4.85 -11.44
C GLU A 78 7.07 4.88 -12.45
N LEU A 79 6.91 5.98 -13.19
CA LEU A 79 5.94 6.07 -14.29
C LEU A 79 6.23 5.03 -15.37
N ASN A 80 7.48 4.91 -15.82
CA ASN A 80 7.86 3.92 -16.83
C ASN A 80 7.65 2.48 -16.32
N GLU A 81 7.90 2.22 -15.04
CA GLU A 81 7.66 0.91 -14.41
C GLU A 81 6.16 0.59 -14.33
N LEU A 82 5.32 1.57 -13.96
CA LEU A 82 3.87 1.43 -13.97
C LEU A 82 3.33 1.19 -15.38
N GLU A 83 3.81 1.92 -16.38
CA GLU A 83 3.46 1.71 -17.79
C GLU A 83 3.84 0.29 -18.26
N ALA A 84 5.05 -0.17 -17.93
CA ALA A 84 5.49 -1.53 -18.24
C ALA A 84 4.63 -2.61 -17.54
N ILE A 85 4.21 -2.36 -16.29
CA ILE A 85 3.29 -3.25 -15.57
C ILE A 85 1.92 -3.28 -16.26
N ILE A 86 1.40 -2.12 -16.68
CA ILE A 86 0.12 -2.02 -17.39
C ILE A 86 0.18 -2.79 -18.71
N GLU A 87 1.23 -2.60 -19.51
CA GLU A 87 1.43 -3.33 -20.77
C GLU A 87 1.55 -4.84 -20.53
N ALA A 88 2.29 -5.26 -19.50
CA ALA A 88 2.42 -6.67 -19.13
C ALA A 88 1.05 -7.27 -18.75
N LYS A 89 0.24 -6.55 -17.97
CA LYS A 89 -1.11 -6.98 -17.59
C LYS A 89 -2.05 -7.03 -18.79
N GLN A 90 -2.02 -6.04 -19.67
CA GLN A 90 -2.81 -6.05 -20.90
C GLN A 90 -2.44 -7.23 -21.80
N SER A 91 -1.16 -7.48 -22.02
CA SER A 91 -0.70 -8.62 -22.82
C SER A 91 -1.10 -9.97 -22.21
N PHE A 92 -1.11 -10.08 -20.87
CA PHE A 92 -1.58 -11.27 -20.17
C PHE A 92 -3.09 -11.48 -20.37
N LEU A 93 -3.90 -10.42 -20.26
CA LEU A 93 -5.34 -10.49 -20.47
C LEU A 93 -5.68 -10.91 -21.90
N ILE A 94 -5.01 -10.34 -22.90
CA ILE A 94 -5.17 -10.73 -24.32
C ILE A 94 -4.85 -12.22 -24.51
N LYS A 95 -3.76 -12.72 -23.94
CA LYS A 95 -3.40 -14.14 -24.02
C LYS A 95 -4.43 -15.05 -23.36
N GLN A 96 -5.01 -14.62 -22.23
CA GLN A 96 -6.09 -15.37 -21.58
C GLN A 96 -7.35 -15.36 -22.45
N GLU A 97 -7.73 -14.21 -22.99
CA GLU A 97 -8.88 -14.07 -23.88
C GLU A 97 -8.75 -14.97 -25.12
N GLU A 98 -7.59 -14.99 -25.77
CA GLU A 98 -7.31 -15.91 -26.88
C GLU A 98 -7.40 -17.38 -26.47
N LYS A 99 -6.90 -17.73 -25.27
CA LYS A 99 -6.98 -19.09 -24.74
C LYS A 99 -8.42 -19.52 -24.53
N TRP A 100 -9.23 -18.69 -23.87
CA TRP A 100 -10.65 -18.97 -23.63
C TRP A 100 -11.44 -19.00 -24.93
N SER A 101 -11.16 -18.09 -25.87
CA SER A 101 -11.77 -18.07 -27.20
C SER A 101 -11.51 -19.38 -27.97
N LYS A 102 -10.27 -19.89 -27.97
CA LYS A 102 -9.94 -21.19 -28.58
C LYS A 102 -10.66 -22.35 -27.92
N GLN A 103 -10.78 -22.35 -26.59
CA GLN A 103 -11.49 -23.40 -25.86
C GLN A 103 -12.99 -23.39 -26.18
N ILE A 104 -13.62 -22.21 -26.20
CA ILE A 104 -15.02 -22.03 -26.57
C ILE A 104 -15.24 -22.54 -28.00
N SER A 105 -14.43 -22.10 -28.94
CA SER A 105 -14.56 -22.49 -30.35
C SER A 105 -14.36 -24.01 -30.56
N SER A 106 -13.44 -24.64 -29.82
CA SER A 106 -13.29 -26.09 -29.81
C SER A 106 -14.54 -26.81 -29.27
N LEU A 107 -15.15 -26.29 -28.21
CA LEU A 107 -16.37 -26.87 -27.64
C LEU A 107 -17.56 -26.71 -28.59
N GLU A 108 -17.71 -25.55 -29.23
CA GLU A 108 -18.74 -25.30 -30.24
C GLU A 108 -18.67 -26.33 -31.38
N ILE A 109 -17.47 -26.55 -31.95
CA ILE A 109 -17.25 -27.57 -32.99
C ILE A 109 -17.61 -28.98 -32.49
N GLN A 110 -17.28 -29.31 -31.24
CA GLN A 110 -17.62 -30.62 -30.68
C GLN A 110 -19.14 -30.81 -30.52
N TYR A 111 -19.84 -29.78 -30.05
CA TYR A 111 -21.30 -29.83 -29.90
C TYR A 111 -22.01 -29.87 -31.24
N GLU A 112 -21.53 -29.11 -32.23
CA GLU A 112 -22.07 -29.15 -33.60
C GLU A 112 -21.93 -30.55 -34.20
N LYS A 113 -20.78 -31.20 -34.04
CA LYS A 113 -20.59 -32.60 -34.48
C LYS A 113 -21.53 -33.57 -33.78
N LYS A 114 -21.74 -33.42 -32.46
CA LYS A 114 -22.67 -34.27 -31.71
C LYS A 114 -24.12 -34.07 -32.17
N LEU A 115 -24.52 -32.83 -32.44
CA LEU A 115 -25.86 -32.53 -32.98
C LEU A 115 -26.08 -33.19 -34.33
N GLN A 116 -25.11 -33.08 -35.25
CA GLN A 116 -25.18 -33.74 -36.55
C GLN A 116 -25.21 -35.28 -36.44
N GLN A 117 -24.53 -35.86 -35.44
CA GLN A 117 -24.62 -37.29 -35.17
C GLN A 117 -26.02 -37.70 -34.69
N PHE A 118 -26.60 -36.95 -33.76
CA PHE A 118 -27.96 -37.20 -33.29
C PHE A 118 -29.00 -37.03 -34.40
N GLU A 119 -28.87 -36.03 -35.27
CA GLU A 119 -29.75 -35.85 -36.42
C GLU A 119 -29.72 -37.06 -37.36
N LYS A 120 -28.53 -37.59 -37.65
CA LYS A 120 -28.36 -38.80 -38.47
C LYS A 120 -28.92 -40.05 -37.79
N GLU A 121 -28.76 -40.19 -36.48
CA GLU A 121 -29.35 -41.30 -35.72
C GLU A 121 -30.88 -41.23 -35.74
N ILE A 122 -31.47 -40.04 -35.58
CA ILE A 122 -32.92 -39.82 -35.69
C ILE A 122 -33.40 -40.22 -37.08
N GLU A 123 -32.75 -39.73 -38.15
CA GLU A 123 -33.12 -40.06 -39.53
C GLU A 123 -33.01 -41.57 -39.82
N SER A 124 -31.93 -42.21 -39.34
CA SER A 124 -31.76 -43.66 -39.45
C SER A 124 -32.87 -44.42 -38.73
N ASN A 125 -33.20 -44.02 -37.49
CA ASN A 125 -34.26 -44.64 -36.70
C ASN A 125 -35.65 -44.44 -37.33
N GLU A 126 -35.93 -43.27 -37.89
CA GLU A 126 -37.17 -43.01 -38.63
C GLU A 126 -37.29 -43.89 -39.88
N ASN A 127 -36.20 -44.08 -40.62
CA ASN A 127 -36.16 -44.95 -41.80
C ASN A 127 -36.33 -46.42 -41.42
N GLN A 128 -35.70 -46.88 -40.33
CA GLN A 128 -35.94 -48.20 -39.78
C GLN A 128 -37.40 -48.37 -39.38
N PHE A 129 -37.99 -47.41 -38.68
CA PHE A 129 -39.40 -47.44 -38.27
C PHE A 129 -40.37 -47.54 -39.46
N LYS A 130 -40.14 -46.78 -40.55
CA LYS A 130 -40.91 -46.87 -41.80
C LYS A 130 -40.79 -48.25 -42.46
N ASN A 131 -39.59 -48.83 -42.48
CA ASN A 131 -39.36 -50.18 -42.99
C ASN A 131 -40.06 -51.25 -42.12
N TYR A 132 -40.06 -51.09 -40.79
CA TYR A 132 -40.75 -51.99 -39.87
C TYR A 132 -42.28 -51.92 -39.99
N GLN A 133 -42.86 -50.75 -40.27
CA GLN A 133 -44.29 -50.65 -40.57
C GLN A 133 -44.70 -51.40 -41.86
N SER A 134 -43.75 -51.65 -42.75
CA SER A 134 -43.97 -52.30 -44.06
C SER A 134 -43.87 -53.84 -44.02
N SER A 135 -43.18 -54.40 -43.01
CA SER A 135 -43.04 -55.85 -42.84
C SER A 135 -43.95 -56.35 -41.71
N GLY A 136 -45.07 -56.99 -42.05
CA GLY A 136 -46.14 -57.44 -41.13
C GLY A 136 -45.77 -58.55 -40.13
N ASN A 137 -44.67 -58.39 -39.39
CA ASN A 137 -44.27 -59.27 -38.28
C ASN A 137 -44.09 -58.47 -36.97
N SER A 138 -45.02 -57.56 -36.73
CA SER A 138 -44.78 -56.30 -36.01
C SER A 138 -44.91 -56.38 -34.48
N THR A 139 -45.60 -57.38 -33.92
CA THR A 139 -46.06 -57.29 -32.52
C THR A 139 -44.96 -57.54 -31.48
N SER A 140 -44.01 -58.46 -31.72
CA SER A 140 -42.92 -58.72 -30.76
C SER A 140 -41.85 -57.64 -30.79
N MET A 141 -41.43 -57.18 -31.98
CA MET A 141 -40.45 -56.10 -32.11
C MET A 141 -40.97 -54.78 -31.54
N ILE A 142 -42.26 -54.47 -31.69
CA ILE A 142 -42.87 -53.28 -31.07
C ILE A 142 -42.80 -53.34 -29.54
N ILE A 143 -42.95 -54.53 -28.95
CA ILE A 143 -42.82 -54.71 -27.49
C ILE A 143 -41.38 -54.46 -27.05
N ASP A 144 -40.39 -54.98 -27.78
CA ASP A 144 -38.97 -54.79 -27.46
C ASP A 144 -38.55 -53.32 -27.63
N ILE A 145 -38.97 -52.65 -28.71
CA ILE A 145 -38.73 -51.22 -28.93
C ILE A 145 -39.37 -50.39 -27.81
N LYS A 146 -40.61 -50.71 -27.41
CA LYS A 146 -41.29 -50.01 -26.31
C LYS A 146 -40.55 -50.17 -24.99
N LYS A 147 -40.04 -51.37 -24.71
CA LYS A 147 -39.24 -51.65 -23.50
C LYS A 147 -37.91 -50.88 -23.51
N GLN A 148 -37.25 -50.82 -24.67
CA GLN A 148 -36.02 -50.05 -24.85
C GLN A 148 -36.25 -48.55 -24.67
N MET A 149 -37.33 -47.99 -25.24
CA MET A 149 -37.66 -46.58 -25.06
C MET A 149 -38.00 -46.24 -23.61
N GLU A 150 -38.72 -47.11 -22.89
CA GLU A 150 -39.02 -46.86 -21.48
C GLU A 150 -37.74 -46.90 -20.63
N ALA A 151 -36.80 -47.80 -20.93
CA ALA A 151 -35.49 -47.83 -20.28
C ALA A 151 -34.67 -46.56 -20.56
N GLN A 152 -34.62 -46.10 -21.82
CA GLN A 152 -33.95 -44.85 -22.20
C GLN A 152 -34.58 -43.65 -21.51
N LYS A 153 -35.91 -43.60 -21.42
CA LYS A 153 -36.62 -42.54 -20.70
C LYS A 153 -36.30 -42.54 -19.21
N GLN A 154 -36.24 -43.70 -18.57
CA GLN A 154 -35.85 -43.81 -17.16
C GLN A 154 -34.42 -43.36 -16.93
N GLN A 155 -33.49 -43.75 -17.82
CA GLN A 155 -32.10 -43.30 -17.76
C GLN A 155 -31.99 -41.78 -17.93
N ALA A 156 -32.63 -41.21 -18.95
CA ALA A 156 -32.64 -39.76 -19.19
C ALA A 156 -33.25 -38.99 -18.01
N TRP A 157 -34.28 -39.55 -17.37
CA TRP A 157 -34.88 -38.95 -16.17
C TRP A 157 -33.93 -38.98 -14.97
N LYS A 158 -33.17 -40.07 -14.79
CA LYS A 158 -32.14 -40.17 -13.75
C LYS A 158 -31.02 -39.15 -13.98
N GLU A 159 -30.47 -39.09 -15.19
CA GLU A 159 -29.43 -38.12 -15.56
C GLU A 159 -29.89 -36.67 -15.40
N LEU A 160 -31.14 -36.37 -15.75
CA LEU A 160 -31.72 -35.04 -15.56
C LEU A 160 -31.82 -34.65 -14.08
N ASN A 161 -32.21 -35.58 -13.21
CA ASN A 161 -32.26 -35.34 -11.77
C ASN A 161 -30.85 -35.16 -11.17
N GLU A 162 -29.88 -35.97 -11.58
CA GLU A 162 -28.48 -35.81 -11.15
C GLU A 162 -27.92 -34.43 -11.56
N ARG A 163 -28.14 -34.01 -12.82
CA ARG A 163 -27.76 -32.66 -13.28
C ARG A 163 -28.48 -31.56 -12.50
N LYS A 164 -29.75 -31.76 -12.13
CA LYS A 164 -30.50 -30.78 -11.34
C LYS A 164 -29.88 -30.59 -9.95
N VAL A 165 -29.46 -31.67 -9.30
CA VAL A 165 -28.77 -31.59 -8.00
C VAL A 165 -27.43 -30.85 -8.14
N GLN A 166 -26.62 -31.19 -9.16
CA GLN A 166 -25.35 -30.48 -9.41
C GLN A 166 -25.55 -28.99 -9.70
N LEU A 167 -26.64 -28.61 -10.38
CA LEU A 167 -26.98 -27.21 -10.61
C LEU A 167 -27.37 -26.50 -9.31
N GLN A 168 -28.07 -27.17 -8.40
CA GLN A 168 -28.40 -26.60 -7.09
C GLN A 168 -27.15 -26.36 -6.24
N ASP A 169 -26.18 -27.27 -6.26
CA ASP A 169 -24.90 -27.08 -5.56
C ASP A 169 -24.12 -25.88 -6.12
N LYS A 170 -24.08 -25.73 -7.45
CA LYS A 170 -23.46 -24.57 -8.11
C LYS A 170 -24.21 -23.27 -7.79
N GLU A 171 -25.54 -23.29 -7.72
CA GLU A 171 -26.34 -22.13 -7.34
C GLU A 171 -26.07 -21.72 -5.88
N ALA A 172 -25.92 -22.68 -4.98
CA ALA A 172 -25.56 -22.42 -3.59
C ALA A 172 -24.15 -21.81 -3.47
N LEU A 173 -23.18 -22.34 -4.22
CA LEU A 173 -21.83 -21.77 -4.28
C LEU A 173 -21.85 -20.33 -4.80
N LEU A 174 -22.58 -20.06 -5.89
CA LEU A 174 -22.70 -18.73 -6.46
C LEU A 174 -23.34 -17.74 -5.47
N LYS A 175 -24.37 -18.15 -4.73
CA LYS A 175 -24.95 -17.34 -3.65
C LYS A 175 -23.93 -17.03 -2.55
N GLY A 176 -23.09 -18.00 -2.18
CA GLY A 176 -22.00 -17.79 -1.22
C GLY A 176 -20.97 -16.78 -1.72
N MET A 177 -20.59 -16.85 -2.99
CA MET A 177 -19.66 -15.90 -3.61
C MET A 177 -20.24 -14.48 -3.65
N ILE A 178 -21.51 -14.32 -4.02
CA ILE A 178 -22.20 -13.02 -4.03
C ILE A 178 -22.23 -12.41 -2.62
N GLN A 179 -22.54 -13.21 -1.60
CA GLN A 179 -22.53 -12.72 -0.20
C GLN A 179 -21.12 -12.30 0.26
N ALA A 180 -20.09 -13.03 -0.15
CA ALA A 180 -18.70 -12.66 0.14
C ALA A 180 -18.30 -11.35 -0.56
N GLU A 181 -18.71 -11.17 -1.83
CA GLU A 181 -18.49 -9.94 -2.58
C GLU A 181 -19.17 -8.74 -1.89
N GLU A 182 -20.44 -8.89 -1.47
CA GLU A 182 -21.14 -7.85 -0.71
C GLU A 182 -20.46 -7.50 0.61
N PHE A 183 -19.86 -8.48 1.29
CA PHE A 183 -19.08 -8.25 2.50
C PHE A 183 -17.82 -7.43 2.22
N TYR A 184 -17.03 -7.84 1.22
CA TYR A 184 -15.81 -7.12 0.85
C TYR A 184 -16.11 -5.72 0.33
N GLN A 185 -17.20 -5.53 -0.41
CA GLN A 185 -17.61 -4.21 -0.88
C GLN A 185 -17.91 -3.27 0.29
N LYS A 186 -18.56 -3.76 1.36
CA LYS A 186 -18.80 -2.98 2.58
C LYS A 186 -17.48 -2.61 3.27
N GLU A 187 -16.53 -3.52 3.33
CA GLU A 187 -15.20 -3.26 3.91
C GLU A 187 -14.42 -2.20 3.10
N ILE A 188 -14.44 -2.30 1.77
CA ILE A 188 -13.84 -1.31 0.87
C ILE A 188 -14.46 0.08 1.14
N THR A 189 -15.78 0.19 1.18
CA THR A 189 -16.46 1.46 1.46
C THR A 189 -16.09 2.04 2.84
N GLN A 190 -15.87 1.19 3.85
CA GLN A 190 -15.41 1.66 5.17
C GLN A 190 -13.97 2.18 5.11
N LYS A 191 -13.07 1.48 4.42
CA LYS A 191 -11.68 1.92 4.23
C LYS A 191 -11.61 3.22 3.43
N GLU A 192 -12.42 3.38 2.39
CA GLU A 192 -12.52 4.63 1.62
C GLU A 192 -12.96 5.82 2.48
N LYS A 193 -13.92 5.62 3.40
CA LYS A 193 -14.31 6.66 4.37
C LYS A 193 -13.15 7.07 5.26
N LEU A 194 -12.37 6.11 5.76
CA LEU A 194 -11.18 6.40 6.57
C LEU A 194 -10.12 7.16 5.76
N ILE A 195 -9.84 6.74 4.52
CA ILE A 195 -8.90 7.42 3.63
C ILE A 195 -9.30 8.87 3.42
N ASN A 196 -10.60 9.15 3.19
CA ASN A 196 -11.08 10.51 3.02
C ASN A 196 -10.92 11.35 4.31
N GLN A 197 -11.18 10.76 5.49
CA GLN A 197 -10.91 11.43 6.76
C GLN A 197 -9.42 11.78 6.94
N PHE A 198 -8.51 10.88 6.54
CA PHE A 198 -7.08 11.16 6.58
C PHE A 198 -6.68 12.28 5.60
N LYS A 199 -7.25 12.31 4.39
CA LYS A 199 -7.03 13.39 3.43
C LYS A 199 -7.47 14.76 3.99
N ASP A 200 -8.63 14.81 4.63
CA ASP A 200 -9.14 16.03 5.25
C ASP A 200 -8.21 16.52 6.37
N LEU A 201 -7.70 15.60 7.21
CA LEU A 201 -6.74 15.91 8.27
C LEU A 201 -5.41 16.43 7.71
N LEU A 202 -4.89 15.81 6.65
CA LEU A 202 -3.67 16.27 5.98
C LEU A 202 -3.85 17.68 5.40
N GLN A 203 -5.01 17.95 4.78
CA GLN A 203 -5.34 19.28 4.28
C GLN A 203 -5.43 20.30 5.42
N GLN A 204 -6.04 19.95 6.55
CA GLN A 204 -6.10 20.82 7.72
C GLN A 204 -4.69 21.13 8.26
N GLN A 205 -3.83 20.12 8.39
CA GLN A 205 -2.43 20.31 8.83
C GLN A 205 -1.67 21.24 7.88
N GLN A 206 -1.88 21.12 6.57
CA GLN A 206 -1.25 22.01 5.61
C GLN A 206 -1.68 23.47 5.80
N VAL A 207 -2.98 23.71 5.99
CA VAL A 207 -3.51 25.06 6.27
C VAL A 207 -2.93 25.62 7.57
N GLU A 208 -2.83 24.82 8.63
CA GLU A 208 -2.23 25.23 9.90
C GLU A 208 -0.75 25.59 9.74
N ARG A 209 0.03 24.81 8.97
CA ARG A 209 1.42 25.13 8.64
C ARG A 209 1.56 26.47 7.92
N ASP A 210 0.69 26.72 6.94
CA ASP A 210 0.70 27.97 6.17
C ASP A 210 0.35 29.19 7.05
N LEU A 211 -0.62 29.05 7.96
CA LEU A 211 -0.97 30.08 8.94
C LEU A 211 0.20 30.39 9.89
N ILE A 212 0.86 29.36 10.42
CA ILE A 212 2.04 29.52 11.29
C ILE A 212 3.14 30.27 10.53
N LYS A 213 3.38 29.91 9.27
CA LYS A 213 4.38 30.58 8.42
C LYS A 213 4.05 32.05 8.19
N GLU A 214 2.77 32.39 7.96
CA GLU A 214 2.33 33.78 7.80
C GLU A 214 2.51 34.60 9.09
N GLU A 215 2.11 34.05 10.25
CA GLU A 215 2.28 34.71 11.55
C GLU A 215 3.76 34.91 11.89
N ASN A 216 4.61 33.91 11.62
CA ASN A 216 6.06 34.03 11.78
C ASN A 216 6.63 35.17 10.93
N GLN A 217 6.17 35.34 9.69
CA GLN A 217 6.57 36.47 8.84
C GLN A 217 6.11 37.83 9.41
N LYS A 218 4.92 37.91 10.00
CA LYS A 218 4.45 39.12 10.70
C LYS A 218 5.33 39.46 11.89
N ILE A 219 5.68 38.47 12.71
CA ILE A 219 6.57 38.63 13.86
C ILE A 219 7.95 39.13 13.41
N ILE A 220 8.53 38.53 12.35
CA ILE A 220 9.81 38.98 11.79
C ILE A 220 9.76 40.46 11.38
N LYS A 221 8.72 40.88 10.64
CA LYS A 221 8.54 42.29 10.25
C LYS A 221 8.39 43.23 11.44
N GLN A 222 7.67 42.81 12.48
CA GLN A 222 7.53 43.58 13.73
C GLN A 222 8.89 43.74 14.43
N LEU A 223 9.67 42.66 14.53
CA LEU A 223 11.01 42.68 15.12
C LEU A 223 11.97 43.58 14.34
N GLU A 224 11.90 43.56 13.01
CA GLU A 224 12.69 44.46 12.16
C GLU A 224 12.32 45.94 12.37
N SER A 225 11.03 46.24 12.51
CA SER A 225 10.55 47.58 12.84
C SER A 225 11.06 48.06 14.20
N ILE A 226 10.96 47.22 15.24
CA ILE A 226 11.48 47.51 16.58
C ILE A 226 13.00 47.74 16.52
N LYS A 227 13.73 46.86 15.83
CA LYS A 227 15.17 47.00 15.61
C LYS A 227 15.49 48.36 14.95
N GLY A 228 14.72 48.77 13.96
CA GLY A 228 14.84 50.07 13.30
C GLY A 228 14.59 51.26 14.24
N LEU A 229 13.59 51.17 15.12
CA LEU A 229 13.32 52.20 16.14
C LEU A 229 14.46 52.31 17.15
N CYS A 230 14.94 51.18 17.68
CA CYS A 230 16.07 51.16 18.61
C CYS A 230 17.33 51.77 18.00
N LYS A 231 17.63 51.49 16.72
CA LYS A 231 18.77 52.11 16.02
C LYS A 231 18.69 53.63 15.94
N LYS A 232 17.48 54.19 15.88
CA LYS A 232 17.26 55.65 15.82
C LYS A 232 17.37 56.30 17.20
N SER A 233 16.82 55.66 18.24
CA SER A 233 16.72 56.27 19.58
C SER A 233 17.94 56.04 20.48
N LEU A 234 18.61 54.90 20.40
CA LEU A 234 19.77 54.58 21.24
C LEU A 234 20.97 55.54 21.15
N PRO A 235 21.34 56.12 19.98
CA PRO A 235 22.44 57.07 19.91
C PRO A 235 22.17 58.34 20.74
N GLU A 236 20.91 58.75 20.91
CA GLU A 236 20.53 59.91 21.74
C GLU A 236 20.87 59.70 23.22
N PHE A 237 20.99 58.45 23.66
CA PHE A 237 21.38 58.06 25.01
C PHE A 237 22.88 57.71 25.13
N GLY A 238 23.69 57.99 24.10
CA GLY A 238 25.13 57.69 24.09
C GLY A 238 25.46 56.21 23.93
N ILE A 239 24.50 55.37 23.52
CA ILE A 239 24.69 53.93 23.32
C ILE A 239 25.14 53.68 21.88
N ASN A 240 26.28 52.99 21.72
CA ASN A 240 26.83 52.66 20.40
C ASN A 240 25.98 51.60 19.67
N ILE A 241 25.48 51.97 18.50
CA ILE A 241 24.57 51.19 17.64
C ILE A 241 25.23 49.92 17.08
N ASP A 242 26.57 49.89 16.95
CA ASP A 242 27.32 48.75 16.41
C ASP A 242 27.09 47.44 17.19
N PHE A 243 26.68 47.56 18.46
CA PHE A 243 26.33 46.42 19.29
C PHE A 243 25.07 45.67 18.79
N LEU A 244 24.05 46.39 18.31
CA LEU A 244 22.80 45.78 17.82
C LEU A 244 22.99 45.05 16.49
N ASP A 245 23.86 45.54 15.62
CA ASP A 245 24.17 44.87 14.36
C ASP A 245 25.06 43.65 14.54
N LYS A 246 25.93 43.65 15.56
CA LYS A 246 26.68 42.46 15.98
C LYS A 246 25.75 41.38 16.55
N LEU A 247 24.75 41.75 17.37
CA LEU A 247 23.73 40.83 17.87
C LEU A 247 22.89 40.20 16.73
N GLY A 248 22.51 40.99 15.72
CA GLY A 248 21.74 40.49 14.58
C GLY A 248 22.50 39.52 13.67
N LYS A 249 23.81 39.74 13.46
CA LYS A 249 24.66 38.88 12.64
C LYS A 249 24.94 37.52 13.28
N GLN A 250 24.84 37.42 14.60
CA GLN A 250 25.06 36.17 15.33
C GLN A 250 23.87 35.19 15.19
N ASN A 251 22.67 35.69 14.82
CA ASN A 251 21.48 34.87 14.60
C ASN A 251 21.18 34.56 13.12
N GLN A 252 21.70 35.35 12.16
CA GLN A 252 21.50 35.07 10.73
C GLN A 252 22.22 33.80 10.22
N ILE A 253 23.15 33.24 11.01
CA ILE A 253 23.87 32.01 10.65
C ILE A 253 22.97 30.76 10.79
N ASN A 254 21.80 30.84 11.42
CA ASN A 254 20.93 29.67 11.66
C ASN A 254 19.58 29.68 10.89
N ASN A 255 19.20 30.77 10.22
CA ASN A 255 17.85 30.92 9.65
C ASN A 255 17.63 30.32 8.24
N ASN A 256 18.68 29.78 7.60
CA ASN A 256 18.54 29.13 6.28
C ASN A 256 18.27 27.61 6.36
N ASN A 257 18.04 27.06 7.55
CA ASN A 257 17.89 25.62 7.80
C ASN A 257 16.47 25.15 8.13
N GLU A 258 15.45 26.00 8.03
CA GLU A 258 14.06 25.56 8.10
C GLU A 258 13.61 25.04 6.72
N GLN A 259 14.18 23.91 6.30
CA GLN A 259 13.52 23.04 5.34
C GLN A 259 12.44 22.28 6.10
N VAL A 260 11.22 22.36 5.56
CA VAL A 260 10.07 21.58 5.97
C VAL A 260 10.46 20.10 5.86
N GLU A 261 10.57 19.41 6.99
CA GLU A 261 10.63 17.95 7.03
C GLU A 261 9.29 17.43 6.49
N GLU A 262 9.25 17.07 5.21
CA GLU A 262 8.22 16.21 4.65
C GLU A 262 8.40 14.83 5.31
N TYR A 263 7.35 14.37 5.98
CA TYR A 263 7.33 13.05 6.58
C TYR A 263 7.35 12.01 5.46
N GLU A 264 8.48 11.32 5.29
CA GLU A 264 8.53 10.04 4.57
C GLU A 264 7.72 9.02 5.38
N GLU A 265 6.57 8.60 4.85
CA GLU A 265 5.88 7.40 5.34
C GLU A 265 6.68 6.18 4.90
N ASP A 266 7.45 5.62 5.84
CA ASP A 266 8.03 4.27 5.73
C ASP A 266 6.91 3.23 5.53
N GLN A 267 6.60 2.89 4.28
CA GLN A 267 5.87 1.67 3.94
C GLN A 267 6.86 0.50 3.92
N ASN A 268 7.15 -0.04 5.11
CA ASN A 268 7.74 -1.36 5.27
C ASN A 268 6.85 -2.20 6.19
N GLU A 269 5.81 -2.80 5.60
CA GLU A 269 5.29 -4.09 6.07
C GLU A 269 5.54 -5.15 5.00
N GLU A 270 6.72 -5.76 5.08
CA GLU A 270 6.97 -7.11 4.58
C GLU A 270 5.96 -8.07 5.23
N ILE A 271 4.87 -8.36 4.53
CA ILE A 271 4.11 -9.59 4.80
C ILE A 271 4.95 -10.75 4.26
N LYS A 272 5.63 -11.42 5.19
CA LYS A 272 6.21 -12.75 5.03
C LYS A 272 5.19 -13.69 4.36
N LYS A 273 5.42 -13.99 3.09
CA LYS A 273 4.91 -15.20 2.46
C LYS A 273 5.81 -16.35 2.88
N ASP A 274 5.42 -17.06 3.93
CA ASP A 274 5.91 -18.41 4.17
C ASP A 274 4.73 -19.37 4.33
N ASN A 275 4.73 -20.36 3.43
CA ASN A 275 4.24 -21.73 3.60
C ASN A 275 2.75 -21.97 3.88
N VAL A 276 1.98 -22.19 2.81
CA VAL A 276 1.17 -23.41 2.66
C VAL A 276 1.17 -23.84 1.19
N GLN A 277 2.19 -24.61 0.81
CA GLN A 277 2.10 -25.56 -0.29
C GLN A 277 2.45 -26.91 0.33
N ASN A 278 1.43 -27.72 0.62
CA ASN A 278 1.48 -29.18 0.56
C ASN A 278 0.09 -29.74 0.88
N GLU A 279 -0.26 -30.78 0.13
CA GLU A 279 -1.51 -31.57 0.18
C GLU A 279 -2.71 -30.90 -0.50
N ILE A 280 -2.88 -31.10 -1.81
CA ILE A 280 -3.94 -31.94 -2.42
C ILE A 280 -3.52 -32.21 -3.89
N ASP A 281 -2.70 -33.23 -4.11
CA ASP A 281 -2.49 -33.85 -5.43
C ASP A 281 -2.21 -35.34 -5.19
N GLN A 282 -3.26 -36.07 -4.84
CA GLN A 282 -3.29 -37.54 -4.81
C GLN A 282 -4.75 -38.01 -4.63
N ASN A 283 -5.54 -37.91 -5.70
CA ASN A 283 -6.71 -38.76 -5.96
C ASN A 283 -7.27 -38.37 -7.32
N ASP A 284 -6.78 -39.02 -8.38
CA ASP A 284 -7.51 -39.23 -9.65
C ASP A 284 -6.70 -40.15 -10.58
N ASN A 285 -6.15 -41.25 -10.03
CA ASN A 285 -5.48 -42.28 -10.82
C ASN A 285 -5.90 -43.71 -10.43
N GLU A 286 -7.17 -43.89 -10.09
CA GLU A 286 -7.82 -45.20 -9.96
C GLU A 286 -9.16 -45.17 -10.69
N GLN A 287 -9.15 -45.14 -12.03
CA GLN A 287 -10.28 -45.59 -12.86
C GLN A 287 -9.85 -45.83 -14.32
N GLN A 288 -8.78 -46.62 -14.51
CA GLN A 288 -8.49 -47.28 -15.78
C GLN A 288 -7.95 -48.69 -15.52
N GLN A 289 -8.77 -49.56 -14.94
CA GLN A 289 -8.52 -51.00 -14.94
C GLN A 289 -9.78 -51.80 -14.65
N GLU A 290 -10.84 -51.56 -15.41
CA GLU A 290 -11.97 -52.51 -15.54
C GLU A 290 -12.60 -52.27 -16.91
N LEU A 291 -11.95 -52.78 -17.96
CA LEU A 291 -12.50 -53.07 -19.30
C LEU A 291 -11.38 -53.72 -20.15
N GLN A 292 -11.02 -54.94 -19.76
CA GLN A 292 -10.53 -56.01 -20.64
C GLN A 292 -11.16 -57.32 -20.19
#